data_AF-A0A7W5D5M2-F1
#
_entry.id   AF-A0A7W5D5M2-F1
#
_cell.length_a   1.000
_cell.length_b   1.000
_cell.length_c   1.000
_cell.angle_alpha   90.00
_cell.angle_beta   90.00
_cell.angle_gamma   90.00
#
_symmetry.space_group_name_H-M   'P 1'
#
loop_
_entity.id
_entity.type
_entity.pdbx_description
1 polymer ?
#
loop_
_entity_poly.entity_id
_entity_poly.type
_entity_poly.pdbx_seq_one_letter_code
_entity_poly.pdbx_strand_id
1 'polypeptide(L)'
;MTEKLDDLKTWTHQIDDVMHEIVREAAICDVKLLDPGVIEAVLQNNDSVCGHQNPRAFKKLRDMLMLGFIMRDKVYEKLGPVESEELIGTIRNKLRERMGGRLGGRSAAS
;
A
#
# COMPACT_ATOMS: atom_id res chain seq x y z
N MET A 1 -29.23 1.13 5.24
CA MET A 1 -28.11 0.56 6.05
C MET A 1 -27.33 -0.51 5.28
N THR A 2 -27.95 -1.19 4.32
CA THR A 2 -27.34 -2.18 3.42
C THR A 2 -26.37 -1.59 2.39
N GLU A 3 -26.72 -0.46 1.75
CA GLU A 3 -25.87 0.15 0.70
C GLU A 3 -24.48 0.57 1.20
N LYS A 4 -24.39 1.21 2.37
CA LYS A 4 -23.09 1.57 2.98
C LYS A 4 -22.22 0.34 3.25
N LEU A 5 -22.82 -0.79 3.59
CA LEU A 5 -22.10 -2.03 3.91
C LEU A 5 -21.54 -2.71 2.66
N ASP A 6 -22.27 -2.66 1.54
CA ASP A 6 -21.82 -3.21 0.25
C ASP A 6 -20.78 -2.30 -0.42
N ASP A 7 -20.90 -0.98 -0.26
CA ASP A 7 -19.85 -0.03 -0.62
C ASP A 7 -18.57 -0.35 0.17
N LEU A 8 -18.64 -0.49 1.49
CA LEU A 8 -17.50 -0.85 2.33
C LEU A 8 -16.79 -2.12 1.86
N LYS A 9 -17.54 -3.18 1.50
CA LYS A 9 -16.95 -4.43 1.00
C LYS A 9 -16.25 -4.24 -0.35
N THR A 10 -16.89 -3.55 -1.28
CA THR A 10 -16.31 -3.25 -2.60
C THR A 10 -15.03 -2.44 -2.46
N TRP A 11 -15.05 -1.39 -1.64
CA TRP A 11 -13.89 -0.56 -1.34
C TRP A 11 -12.78 -1.37 -0.67
N THR A 12 -13.13 -2.22 0.31
CA THR A 12 -12.15 -3.09 0.97
C THR A 12 -11.46 -4.00 -0.03
N HIS A 13 -12.19 -4.60 -0.97
CA HIS A 13 -11.63 -5.47 -2.00
C HIS A 13 -10.69 -4.71 -2.94
N GLN A 14 -11.14 -3.56 -3.44
CA GLN A 14 -10.32 -2.73 -4.34
C GLN A 14 -9.03 -2.27 -3.66
N ILE A 15 -9.09 -1.87 -2.38
CA ILE A 15 -7.90 -1.48 -1.64
C ILE A 15 -7.00 -2.69 -1.37
N ASP A 16 -7.55 -3.88 -1.06
CA ASP A 16 -6.75 -5.10 -0.89
C ASP A 16 -6.02 -5.47 -2.19
N ASP A 17 -6.68 -5.37 -3.35
CA ASP A 17 -6.07 -5.62 -4.66
C ASP A 17 -4.92 -4.64 -4.94
N VAL A 18 -5.13 -3.35 -4.69
CA VAL A 18 -4.10 -2.33 -4.89
C VAL A 18 -2.90 -2.58 -3.98
N MET A 19 -3.15 -2.85 -2.71
CA MET A 19 -2.09 -3.09 -1.76
C MET A 19 -1.32 -4.39 -2.04
N HIS A 20 -2.02 -5.45 -2.47
CA HIS A 20 -1.36 -6.68 -2.91
C HIS A 20 -0.42 -6.39 -4.06
N GLU A 21 -0.84 -5.59 -5.04
CA GLU A 21 0.01 -5.27 -6.18
C GLU A 21 1.21 -4.40 -5.80
N ILE A 22 1.03 -3.40 -4.91
CA ILE A 22 2.14 -2.61 -4.34
C ILE A 22 3.18 -3.54 -3.73
N VAL A 23 2.70 -4.47 -2.90
CA VAL A 23 3.53 -5.45 -2.20
C VAL A 23 4.27 -6.36 -3.18
N ARG A 24 3.58 -6.84 -4.22
CA ARG A 24 4.14 -7.73 -5.25
C ARG A 24 5.24 -7.04 -6.03
N GLU A 25 4.99 -5.84 -6.54
CA GLU A 25 5.96 -5.10 -7.35
C GLU A 25 7.15 -4.62 -6.52
N ALA A 26 6.93 -4.23 -5.25
CA ALA A 26 8.03 -3.93 -4.32
C ALA A 26 8.91 -5.14 -4.05
N ALA A 27 8.34 -6.34 -3.93
CA ALA A 27 9.11 -7.57 -3.78
C ALA A 27 9.91 -7.92 -5.04
N ILE A 28 9.39 -7.64 -6.24
CA ILE A 28 10.09 -7.86 -7.51
C ILE A 28 11.32 -6.94 -7.64
N CYS A 29 11.20 -5.68 -7.22
CA CYS A 29 12.28 -4.70 -7.27
C CYS A 29 13.21 -4.73 -6.03
N ASP A 30 12.91 -5.56 -5.04
CA ASP A 30 13.52 -5.55 -3.70
C ASP A 30 13.54 -4.15 -3.06
N VAL A 31 12.40 -3.45 -3.12
CA VAL A 31 12.21 -2.11 -2.53
C VAL A 31 11.74 -2.23 -1.08
N LYS A 32 12.47 -1.60 -0.15
CA LYS A 32 12.13 -1.55 1.28
C LYS A 32 11.13 -0.43 1.58
N LEU A 33 9.89 -0.59 1.11
CA LEU A 33 8.85 0.45 1.21
C LEU A 33 8.59 0.99 2.62
N LEU A 34 8.88 0.21 3.67
CA LEU A 34 8.64 0.62 5.05
C LEU A 34 9.83 1.38 5.66
N ASP A 35 10.94 1.51 4.93
CA ASP A 35 12.07 2.32 5.36
C ASP A 35 11.78 3.81 5.12
N PRO A 36 12.25 4.71 6.01
CA PRO A 36 11.98 6.14 5.88
C PRO A 36 12.44 6.71 4.53
N GLY A 37 11.58 7.49 3.86
CA GLY A 37 11.93 8.17 2.60
C GLY A 37 11.82 7.32 1.33
N VAL A 38 11.62 6.00 1.44
CA VAL A 38 11.58 5.12 0.27
C VAL A 38 10.31 5.33 -0.55
N ILE A 39 9.16 5.51 0.09
CA ILE A 39 7.89 5.78 -0.62
C ILE A 39 8.01 7.08 -1.43
N GLU A 40 8.56 8.14 -0.82
CA GLU A 40 8.79 9.43 -1.45
C GLU A 40 9.73 9.31 -2.65
N ALA A 41 10.83 8.56 -2.52
CA ALA A 41 11.75 8.29 -3.61
C ALA A 41 11.06 7.56 -4.78
N VAL A 42 10.25 6.54 -4.51
CA VAL A 42 9.49 5.83 -5.55
C VAL A 42 8.52 6.79 -6.25
N LEU A 43 7.79 7.63 -5.51
CA LEU A 43 6.87 8.62 -6.09
C LEU A 43 7.59 9.65 -6.97
N GLN A 44 8.79 10.06 -6.57
CA GLN A 44 9.70 10.91 -7.35
C GLN A 44 10.37 10.19 -8.54
N ASN A 45 10.01 8.92 -8.79
CA ASN A 45 10.57 8.09 -9.86
C ASN A 45 12.09 7.86 -9.69
N ASN A 46 12.57 7.81 -8.45
CA ASN A 46 13.96 7.50 -8.12
C ASN A 46 14.12 5.99 -7.88
N ASP A 47 14.62 5.26 -8.87
CA ASP A 47 14.80 3.80 -8.86
C ASP A 47 16.08 3.32 -8.15
N SER A 48 16.91 4.24 -7.63
CA SER A 48 18.08 3.91 -6.81
C SER A 48 17.75 3.18 -5.51
N VAL A 49 16.48 3.20 -5.09
CA VAL A 49 15.96 2.46 -3.92
C VAL A 49 15.68 0.98 -4.21
N CYS A 50 15.81 0.53 -5.46
CA CYS A 50 15.62 -0.87 -5.81
C CYS A 50 16.88 -1.68 -5.50
N GLY A 51 16.74 -2.76 -4.71
CA GLY A 51 17.78 -3.77 -4.57
C GLY A 51 17.97 -4.61 -5.84
N HIS A 52 16.93 -4.68 -6.70
CA HIS A 52 16.98 -5.33 -8.00
C HIS A 52 16.33 -4.48 -9.09
N GLN A 53 17.06 -4.22 -10.17
CA GLN A 53 16.59 -3.35 -11.26
C GLN A 53 15.53 -4.06 -12.12
N ASN A 54 14.30 -3.56 -12.07
CA ASN A 54 13.22 -3.95 -12.95
C ASN A 54 12.36 -2.73 -13.30
N PRO A 55 12.65 -2.01 -14.39
CA PRO A 55 11.98 -0.76 -14.73
C PRO A 55 10.46 -0.89 -14.90
N ARG A 56 10.00 -2.05 -15.39
CA ARG A 56 8.57 -2.32 -15.58
C ARG A 56 7.85 -2.48 -14.25
N ALA A 57 8.43 -3.27 -13.35
CA ALA A 57 7.89 -3.48 -12.01
C ALA A 57 7.95 -2.19 -11.18
N PHE A 58 9.05 -1.43 -11.27
CA PHE A 58 9.22 -0.15 -10.57
C PHE A 58 8.19 0.89 -11.02
N LYS A 59 7.98 1.05 -12.34
CA LYS A 59 6.94 1.93 -12.86
C LYS A 59 5.57 1.54 -12.30
N LYS A 60 5.25 0.25 -12.30
CA LYS A 60 3.96 -0.25 -11.81
C LYS A 60 3.81 -0.06 -10.31
N LEU A 61 4.86 -0.30 -9.52
CA LEU A 61 4.89 0.00 -8.10
C LEU A 61 4.54 1.46 -7.82
N ARG A 62 5.18 2.40 -8.55
CA ARG A 62 4.90 3.83 -8.45
C ARG A 62 3.45 4.16 -8.81
N ASP A 63 2.95 3.62 -9.92
CA ASP A 63 1.57 3.84 -10.38
C ASP A 63 0.56 3.33 -9.34
N MET A 64 0.81 2.17 -8.71
CA MET A 64 -0.04 1.61 -7.67
C MET A 64 0.03 2.40 -6.35
N LEU A 65 1.20 2.92 -5.97
CA LEU A 65 1.31 3.82 -4.82
C LEU A 65 0.48 5.10 -5.02
N MET A 66 0.56 5.71 -6.20
CA MET A 66 -0.27 6.88 -6.54
C MET A 66 -1.76 6.56 -6.47
N LEU A 67 -2.18 5.41 -7.01
CA LEU A 67 -3.56 4.96 -6.91
C LEU A 67 -3.99 4.76 -5.45
N GLY A 68 -3.14 4.19 -4.60
CA GLY A 68 -3.39 4.04 -3.17
C GLY A 68 -3.67 5.37 -2.46
N PHE A 69 -2.94 6.44 -2.79
CA PHE A 69 -3.20 7.79 -2.25
C PHE A 69 -4.54 8.35 -2.73
N ILE A 70 -4.86 8.25 -4.02
CA ILE A 70 -6.15 8.71 -4.56
C ILE A 70 -7.31 7.95 -3.93
N MET A 71 -7.16 6.64 -3.73
CA MET A 71 -8.18 5.83 -3.08
C MET A 71 -8.35 6.20 -1.62
N ARG A 72 -7.26 6.48 -0.90
CA ARG A 72 -7.32 6.99 0.47
C ARG A 72 -8.21 8.24 0.52
N ASP A 73 -7.91 9.28 -0.26
CA ASP A 73 -8.68 10.52 -0.23
C ASP A 73 -10.17 10.29 -0.49
N LYS A 74 -10.52 9.46 -1.47
CA LYS A 74 -11.91 9.08 -1.77
C LYS A 74 -12.60 8.32 -0.63
N VAL A 75 -11.86 7.50 0.12
CA VAL A 75 -12.38 6.77 1.28
C VAL A 75 -12.69 7.77 2.41
N TYR A 76 -11.83 8.77 2.66
CA TYR A 76 -12.13 9.85 3.62
C TYR A 76 -13.35 10.66 3.21
N GLU A 77 -13.49 11.01 1.92
CA GLU A 77 -14.65 11.73 1.40
C GLU A 77 -15.96 10.95 1.57
N LYS A 78 -15.94 9.62 1.35
CA LYS A 78 -17.14 8.78 1.35
C LYS A 78 -17.54 8.24 2.72
N LEU A 79 -16.56 7.84 3.54
CA LEU A 79 -16.82 7.16 4.81
C LEU A 79 -16.66 8.08 6.01
N GLY A 80 -15.93 9.19 5.87
CA GLY A 80 -15.50 10.01 6.99
C GLY A 80 -14.18 9.52 7.59
N PRO A 81 -13.48 10.36 8.36
CA PRO A 81 -12.10 10.11 8.77
C PRO A 81 -11.92 8.93 9.75
N VAL A 82 -12.89 8.66 10.62
CA VAL A 82 -12.78 7.59 11.64
C VAL A 82 -12.88 6.23 10.97
N GLU A 83 -13.93 6.00 10.19
CA GLU A 83 -14.18 4.76 9.46
C GLU A 83 -13.08 4.47 8.42
N SER A 84 -12.52 5.52 7.82
CA SER A 84 -11.39 5.41 6.89
C SER A 84 -10.13 4.87 7.55
N GLU A 85 -9.77 5.38 8.73
CA GLU A 85 -8.59 4.90 9.48
C GLU A 85 -8.75 3.45 9.94
N GLU A 86 -9.94 3.03 10.37
CA GLU A 86 -10.22 1.63 10.74
C GLU A 86 -10.08 0.67 9.55
N LEU A 87 -10.60 1.07 8.39
CA LEU A 87 -10.48 0.29 7.16
C LEU A 87 -9.00 0.17 6.72
N ILE A 88 -8.28 1.30 6.69
CA ILE A 88 -6.86 1.33 6.34
C ILE A 88 -6.04 0.50 7.32
N GLY A 89 -6.32 0.60 8.63
CA GLY A 89 -5.67 -0.19 9.67
C GLY A 89 -5.86 -1.69 9.50
N THR A 90 -7.09 -2.13 9.22
CA THR A 90 -7.43 -3.54 8.96
C THR A 90 -6.65 -4.10 7.77
N ILE A 91 -6.57 -3.33 6.69
CA ILE A 91 -5.84 -3.71 5.48
C ILE A 91 -4.34 -3.78 5.74
N ARG A 92 -3.76 -2.77 6.40
CA ARG A 92 -2.34 -2.75 6.78
C ARG A 92 -1.97 -3.99 7.61
N ASN A 93 -2.81 -4.37 8.56
CA ASN A 93 -2.57 -5.54 9.40
C ASN A 93 -2.59 -6.84 8.57
N LYS A 94 -3.60 -7.03 7.72
CA LYS A 94 -3.68 -8.20 6.82
C LYS A 94 -2.46 -8.34 5.91
N LEU A 95 -1.93 -7.22 5.43
CA LEU A 95 -0.75 -7.23 4.57
C LEU A 95 0.53 -7.54 5.35
N ARG A 96 0.67 -6.97 6.55
CA ARG A 96 1.79 -7.28 7.45
C ARG A 96 1.82 -8.77 7.79
N GLU A 97 0.66 -9.35 8.09
CA GLU A 97 0.52 -10.80 8.32
C GLU A 97 0.94 -11.63 7.11
N ARG A 98 0.54 -11.23 5.89
CA ARG A 98 0.92 -11.94 4.65
C ARG A 98 2.40 -11.78 4.28
N MET A 99 3.04 -10.67 4.65
CA MET A 99 4.35 -10.28 4.10
C MET A 99 5.53 -10.40 5.05
N GLY A 100 5.31 -10.42 6.36
CA GLY A 100 6.40 -10.43 7.35
C GLY A 100 7.35 -9.23 7.20
N GLY A 101 8.61 -9.38 7.67
CA GLY A 101 9.63 -8.32 7.63
C GLY A 101 10.24 -8.02 6.23
N ARG A 102 9.66 -8.57 5.15
CA ARG A 102 10.25 -8.52 3.79
C ARG A 102 10.27 -7.13 3.15
N LEU A 103 9.46 -6.20 3.66
CA LEU A 103 9.33 -4.84 3.14
C LEU A 103 10.00 -3.78 4.03
N GLY A 104 10.81 -4.19 5.02
CA GLY A 104 11.45 -3.28 5.98
C GLY A 104 10.56 -2.97 7.18
N GLY A 105 10.92 -1.92 7.92
CA GLY A 105 10.31 -1.60 9.21
C GLY A 105 10.92 -2.44 10.33
N ARG A 106 11.67 -1.79 11.23
CA ARG A 106 12.34 -2.44 12.37
C ARG A 106 11.42 -3.49 12.99
N SER A 107 11.88 -4.74 13.01
CA SER A 107 11.35 -5.72 13.95
C SER A 107 11.53 -5.10 15.33
N ALA A 108 10.45 -4.69 15.98
CA ALA A 108 10.48 -4.37 17.40
C ALA A 108 10.64 -5.70 18.13
N ALA A 109 11.86 -6.23 18.10
CA ALA A 109 12.34 -7.17 19.10
C ALA A 109 12.89 -6.32 20.24
N SER A 110 12.07 -6.14 21.27
CA SER A 110 12.47 -5.88 22.66
C SER A 110 11.33 -6.37 23.54
#